data_AF-A0AAN9A3R5-F1
#
_entry.id   AF-A0AAN9A3R5-F1
#
_cell.length_a   1.000
_cell.length_b   1.000
_cell.length_c   1.000
_cell.angle_alpha   90.00
_cell.angle_beta   90.00
_cell.angle_gamma   90.00
#
_symmetry.space_group_name_H-M   'P 1'
#
loop_
_entity.id
_entity.type
_entity.pdbx_description
1 polymer ?
#
loop_
_entity_poly.entity_id
_entity_poly.type
_entity_poly.pdbx_seq_one_letter_code
_entity_poly.pdbx_strand_id
1 'polypeptide(L)'
;MGEVIYLKAEAQDLVVIDPTWLTHQQLGHLLSTQYAVQARVTGCYTVDDFQMSFPECDALDLLQVLEALHLCTQCDNDGEIEYEFPCFNQVETLDGLWEKADPRYTEGVYGGVRLRSPAPTQYILPPIYIRMQVQLRRSWQEYPERDTDLYQWCGGSKFCSGPLEALLTLEEGGEAVEVKVRGPPESGPVAFFFMEDLLAMIDQVLVEMCPGLVLEKHVLSSEQLKAHSPTVYAWPPADIYSALLSDGVKSSLQNPLTGKGENFTQIVCFGSQDVLSSLVVGGDIHISSLCTVTVQRLAAVMDPPHPRGSD
;
A
#
# COMPACT_ATOMS: atom_id res chain seq x y z
N MET A 1 -19.29 24.70 -1.09
CA MET A 1 -18.45 23.58 -1.59
C MET A 1 -19.25 22.30 -1.44
N GLY A 2 -19.32 21.47 -2.49
CA GLY A 2 -20.15 20.26 -2.51
C GLY A 2 -21.53 20.43 -3.14
N GLU A 3 -21.74 21.47 -3.97
CA GLU A 3 -22.96 21.63 -4.79
C GLU A 3 -22.85 20.86 -6.12
N VAL A 4 -21.63 20.66 -6.59
CA VAL A 4 -21.25 19.89 -7.77
C VAL A 4 -19.94 19.17 -7.43
N ILE A 5 -19.76 17.94 -7.93
CA ILE A 5 -18.52 17.17 -7.77
C ILE A 5 -17.81 17.15 -9.12
N TYR A 6 -16.57 17.61 -9.15
CA TYR A 6 -15.68 17.48 -10.30
C TYR A 6 -14.70 16.35 -10.03
N LEU A 7 -14.61 15.40 -10.96
CA LEU A 7 -13.69 14.28 -10.90
C LEU A 7 -12.77 14.37 -12.11
N LYS A 8 -11.47 14.42 -11.83
CA LYS A 8 -10.46 14.30 -12.88
C LYS A 8 -10.32 12.82 -13.20
N ALA A 9 -10.56 12.43 -14.45
CA ALA A 9 -10.35 11.05 -14.90
C ALA A 9 -9.33 11.04 -16.04
N GLU A 10 -8.77 9.86 -16.34
CA GLU A 10 -7.71 9.72 -17.33
C GLU A 10 -8.19 10.01 -18.75
N ALA A 11 -9.37 9.50 -19.11
CA ALA A 11 -9.95 9.68 -20.45
C ALA A 11 -10.68 11.02 -20.59
N GLN A 12 -11.58 11.33 -19.65
CA GLN A 12 -12.41 12.52 -19.70
C GLN A 12 -12.83 12.95 -18.30
N ASP A 13 -12.64 14.23 -17.98
CA ASP A 13 -13.12 14.80 -16.72
C ASP A 13 -14.65 14.71 -16.59
N LEU A 14 -15.10 14.39 -15.39
CA LEU A 14 -16.51 14.17 -15.07
C LEU A 14 -17.03 15.26 -14.14
N VAL A 15 -18.27 15.68 -14.37
CA VAL A 15 -18.97 16.66 -13.54
C VAL A 15 -20.30 16.07 -13.08
N VAL A 16 -20.41 15.79 -11.79
CA VAL A 16 -21.65 15.30 -11.17
C VAL A 16 -22.40 16.49 -10.57
N ILE A 17 -23.53 16.83 -11.21
CA ILE A 17 -24.36 18.00 -10.89
C ILE A 17 -25.18 17.78 -9.61
N ASP A 18 -25.58 16.54 -9.31
CA ASP A 18 -26.29 16.17 -8.08
C ASP A 18 -25.42 15.28 -7.17
N PRO A 19 -24.75 15.87 -6.17
CA PRO A 19 -23.99 15.15 -5.16
C PRO A 19 -24.82 14.15 -4.35
N THR A 20 -26.12 14.41 -4.15
CA THR A 20 -27.01 13.54 -3.37
C THR A 20 -27.29 12.26 -4.13
N TRP A 21 -27.53 12.37 -5.44
CA TRP A 21 -27.63 11.22 -6.34
C TRP A 21 -26.40 10.32 -6.21
N LEU A 22 -25.19 10.89 -6.32
CA LEU A 22 -23.97 10.07 -6.22
C LEU A 22 -23.76 9.50 -4.82
N THR A 23 -23.81 10.32 -3.77
CA THR A 23 -23.40 9.91 -2.42
C THR A 23 -24.42 9.02 -1.71
N HIS A 24 -25.72 9.32 -1.82
CA HIS A 24 -26.75 8.60 -1.08
C HIS A 24 -27.41 7.52 -1.92
N GLN A 25 -27.69 7.78 -3.21
CA GLN A 25 -28.37 6.80 -4.04
C GLN A 25 -27.38 5.79 -4.60
N GLN A 26 -26.36 6.23 -5.35
CA GLN A 26 -25.45 5.30 -6.02
C GLN A 26 -24.45 4.67 -5.04
N LEU A 27 -23.61 5.49 -4.38
CA LEU A 27 -22.61 4.99 -3.43
C LEU A 27 -23.25 4.37 -2.19
N GLY A 28 -24.34 4.96 -1.70
CA GLY A 28 -25.09 4.41 -0.58
C GLY A 28 -25.69 3.03 -0.89
N HIS A 29 -26.18 2.81 -2.12
CA HIS A 29 -26.63 1.48 -2.55
C HIS A 29 -25.44 0.52 -2.72
N LEU A 30 -24.41 0.91 -3.48
CA LEU A 30 -23.23 0.10 -3.77
C LEU A 30 -22.54 -0.40 -2.50
N LEU A 31 -22.33 0.49 -1.52
CA LEU A 31 -21.64 0.19 -0.27
C LEU A 31 -22.59 -0.30 0.83
N SER A 32 -23.87 -0.53 0.51
CA SER A 32 -24.82 -1.07 1.48
C SER A 32 -24.48 -2.52 1.84
N THR A 33 -24.83 -2.90 3.07
CA THR A 33 -24.72 -4.30 3.50
C THR A 33 -25.55 -5.24 2.64
N GLN A 34 -26.69 -4.77 2.13
CA GLN A 34 -27.55 -5.55 1.24
C GLN A 34 -26.86 -5.87 -0.08
N TYR A 35 -26.20 -4.89 -0.69
CA TYR A 35 -25.46 -5.08 -1.93
C TYR A 35 -24.24 -5.98 -1.70
N ALA A 36 -23.47 -5.73 -0.64
CA ALA A 36 -22.28 -6.51 -0.32
C ALA A 36 -22.55 -8.02 -0.13
N VAL A 37 -23.73 -8.39 0.39
CA VAL A 37 -24.15 -9.80 0.55
C VAL A 37 -24.44 -10.47 -0.79
N GLN A 38 -24.87 -9.71 -1.79
CA GLN A 38 -25.19 -10.20 -3.14
C GLN A 38 -24.03 -10.04 -4.12
N ALA A 39 -22.95 -9.40 -3.68
CA ALA A 39 -21.78 -9.16 -4.49
C ALA A 39 -21.13 -10.46 -4.94
N ARG A 40 -20.58 -10.45 -6.16
CA ARG A 40 -19.77 -11.56 -6.67
C ARG A 40 -18.55 -11.77 -5.78
N VAL A 41 -18.23 -13.03 -5.49
CA VAL A 41 -17.09 -13.41 -4.62
C VAL A 41 -15.76 -12.86 -5.13
N THR A 42 -15.57 -12.79 -6.46
CA THR A 42 -14.36 -12.21 -7.06
C THR A 42 -14.33 -10.69 -7.02
N GLY A 43 -15.48 -10.03 -6.82
CA GLY A 43 -15.62 -8.59 -6.96
C GLY A 43 -15.55 -8.09 -8.41
N CYS A 44 -15.53 -8.98 -9.41
CA CYS A 44 -15.45 -8.60 -10.83
C CYS A 44 -16.82 -8.64 -11.52
N TYR A 45 -17.14 -7.59 -12.26
CA TYR A 45 -18.41 -7.44 -12.97
C TYR A 45 -18.18 -7.04 -14.42
N THR A 46 -18.91 -7.65 -15.34
CA THR A 46 -19.06 -7.11 -16.70
C THR A 46 -19.95 -5.87 -16.66
N VAL A 47 -19.91 -5.05 -17.71
CA VAL A 47 -20.82 -3.89 -17.82
C VAL A 47 -22.28 -4.32 -17.78
N ASP A 48 -22.62 -5.44 -18.45
CA ASP A 48 -23.98 -5.99 -18.49
C ASP A 48 -24.44 -6.46 -17.09
N ASP A 49 -23.59 -7.18 -16.35
CA ASP A 49 -23.89 -7.61 -14.99
C ASP A 49 -24.11 -6.40 -14.07
N PHE A 50 -23.27 -5.37 -14.20
CA PHE A 50 -23.39 -4.15 -13.42
C PHE A 50 -24.66 -3.35 -13.76
N GLN A 51 -25.06 -3.33 -15.04
CA GLN A 51 -26.29 -2.69 -15.51
C GLN A 51 -27.55 -3.30 -14.90
N MET A 52 -27.55 -4.62 -14.65
CA MET A 52 -28.67 -5.28 -13.96
C MET A 52 -28.82 -4.83 -12.51
N SER A 53 -27.71 -4.51 -11.85
CA SER A 53 -27.68 -4.00 -10.47
C SER A 53 -28.07 -2.52 -10.37
N PHE A 54 -27.76 -1.73 -11.39
CA PHE A 54 -28.03 -0.29 -11.43
C PHE A 54 -28.90 0.09 -12.65
N PRO A 55 -30.16 -0.37 -12.75
CA PRO A 55 -30.99 -0.21 -13.95
C PRO A 55 -31.44 1.24 -14.20
N GLU A 56 -31.30 2.13 -13.22
CA GLU A 56 -31.76 3.52 -13.29
C GLU A 56 -30.73 4.47 -13.94
N CYS A 57 -29.50 4.02 -14.18
CA CYS A 57 -28.45 4.79 -14.84
C CYS A 57 -27.70 3.95 -15.87
N ASP A 58 -26.99 4.63 -16.78
CA ASP A 58 -26.07 3.95 -17.70
C ASP A 58 -24.89 3.40 -16.89
N ALA A 59 -24.69 2.09 -16.95
CA ALA A 59 -23.67 1.40 -16.17
C ALA A 59 -22.25 1.87 -16.53
N LEU A 60 -21.98 2.16 -17.81
CA LEU A 60 -20.66 2.55 -18.27
C LEU A 60 -20.30 3.96 -17.75
N ASP A 61 -21.25 4.89 -17.80
CA ASP A 61 -21.09 6.23 -17.20
C ASP A 61 -20.87 6.14 -15.68
N LEU A 62 -21.64 5.32 -14.97
CA LEU A 62 -21.47 5.14 -13.52
C LEU A 62 -20.11 4.48 -13.20
N LEU A 63 -19.69 3.48 -13.96
CA LEU A 63 -18.40 2.81 -13.79
C LEU A 63 -17.23 3.79 -13.98
N GLN A 64 -17.30 4.71 -14.95
CA GLN A 64 -16.30 5.77 -15.10
C GLN A 64 -16.24 6.68 -13.86
N VAL A 65 -17.39 7.02 -13.28
CA VAL A 65 -17.43 7.79 -12.02
C VAL A 65 -16.81 7.01 -10.86
N LEU A 66 -17.13 5.72 -10.72
CA LEU A 66 -16.61 4.86 -9.65
C LEU A 66 -15.09 4.59 -9.80
N GLU A 67 -14.62 4.48 -11.03
CA GLU A 67 -13.21 4.39 -11.38
C GLU A 67 -12.50 5.70 -11.04
N ALA A 68 -13.04 6.87 -11.40
CA ALA A 68 -12.48 8.16 -11.01
C ALA A 68 -12.48 8.37 -9.48
N LEU A 69 -13.36 7.69 -8.75
CA LEU A 69 -13.36 7.63 -7.29
C LEU A 69 -12.45 6.55 -6.70
N HIS A 70 -11.69 5.81 -7.53
CA HIS A 70 -10.82 4.69 -7.16
C HIS A 70 -11.53 3.61 -6.32
N LEU A 71 -12.80 3.34 -6.62
CA LEU A 71 -13.54 2.22 -6.01
C LEU A 71 -13.44 0.95 -6.84
N CYS A 72 -13.18 1.10 -8.14
CA CYS A 72 -12.92 0.01 -9.06
C CYS A 72 -11.88 0.40 -10.10
N THR A 73 -11.51 -0.58 -10.92
CA THR A 73 -10.70 -0.39 -12.11
C THR A 73 -11.10 -1.41 -13.16
N GLN A 74 -10.99 -1.03 -14.42
CA GLN A 74 -11.13 -1.95 -15.53
C GLN A 74 -10.05 -3.06 -15.45
N CYS A 75 -10.38 -4.29 -15.84
CA CYS A 75 -9.43 -5.38 -16.05
C CYS A 75 -9.83 -6.26 -17.25
N ASP A 76 -8.81 -6.84 -17.90
CA ASP A 76 -8.99 -7.81 -18.97
C ASP A 76 -8.90 -9.23 -18.37
N ASN A 77 -9.96 -9.99 -18.57
CA ASN A 77 -10.04 -11.40 -18.18
C ASN A 77 -10.29 -12.24 -19.44
N ASP A 78 -9.23 -12.82 -19.99
CA ASP A 78 -9.26 -13.65 -21.20
C ASP A 78 -9.96 -13.01 -22.42
N GLY A 79 -9.82 -11.68 -22.58
CA GLY A 79 -10.39 -10.89 -23.67
C GLY A 79 -11.77 -10.30 -23.37
N GLU A 80 -12.34 -10.56 -22.18
CA GLU A 80 -13.54 -9.91 -21.68
C GLU A 80 -13.17 -8.74 -20.75
N ILE A 81 -13.77 -7.59 -21.00
CA ILE A 81 -13.59 -6.40 -20.16
C ILE A 81 -14.50 -6.52 -18.94
N GLU A 82 -13.88 -6.61 -17.77
CA GLU A 82 -14.54 -6.58 -16.47
C GLU A 82 -14.09 -5.36 -15.66
N TYR A 83 -14.83 -5.05 -14.61
CA TYR A 83 -14.46 -4.07 -13.59
C TYR A 83 -14.32 -4.77 -12.25
N GLU A 84 -13.13 -4.64 -11.67
CA GLU A 84 -12.82 -5.20 -10.37
C GLU A 84 -13.08 -4.18 -9.26
N PHE A 85 -13.83 -4.61 -8.25
CA PHE A 85 -14.12 -3.87 -7.03
C PHE A 85 -13.44 -4.58 -5.85
N PRO A 86 -12.25 -4.14 -5.41
CA PRO A 86 -11.53 -4.82 -4.33
C PRO A 86 -12.30 -4.84 -3.00
N CYS A 87 -13.22 -3.87 -2.78
CA CYS A 87 -14.11 -3.87 -1.62
C CYS A 87 -15.09 -5.05 -1.56
N PHE A 88 -15.33 -5.74 -2.67
CA PHE A 88 -16.20 -6.90 -2.76
C PHE A 88 -15.43 -8.21 -2.98
N ASN A 89 -14.11 -8.15 -3.16
CA ASN A 89 -13.29 -9.34 -3.33
C ASN A 89 -13.25 -10.12 -2.01
N GLN A 90 -13.86 -11.31 -2.02
CA GLN A 90 -13.92 -12.27 -0.91
C GLN A 90 -13.07 -13.51 -1.20
N VAL A 91 -12.27 -13.50 -2.27
CA VAL A 91 -11.37 -14.60 -2.61
C VAL A 91 -10.34 -14.75 -1.50
N GLU A 92 -10.04 -16.00 -1.13
CA GLU A 92 -8.99 -16.33 -0.18
C GLU A 92 -7.61 -16.35 -0.85
N THR A 93 -6.56 -16.23 -0.03
CA THR A 93 -5.19 -16.41 -0.52
C THR A 93 -4.99 -17.83 -1.07
N LEU A 94 -4.22 -17.98 -2.14
CA LEU A 94 -3.83 -19.30 -2.64
C LEU A 94 -2.71 -19.91 -1.79
N ASP A 95 -2.72 -21.22 -1.68
CA ASP A 95 -1.58 -21.97 -1.13
C ASP A 95 -0.35 -21.75 -2.03
N GLY A 96 0.81 -21.60 -1.40
CA GLY A 96 2.08 -21.51 -2.12
C GLY A 96 2.45 -20.13 -2.68
N LEU A 97 1.67 -19.07 -2.40
CA LEU A 97 1.99 -17.72 -2.91
C LEU A 97 3.34 -17.15 -2.41
N TRP A 98 3.85 -17.62 -1.26
CA TRP A 98 5.12 -17.18 -0.69
C TRP A 98 5.93 -18.36 -0.16
N GLU A 99 6.22 -19.30 -1.05
CA GLU A 99 6.88 -20.57 -0.69
C GLU A 99 8.32 -20.38 -0.23
N LYS A 100 8.63 -20.96 0.92
CA LYS A 100 9.99 -21.02 1.49
C LYS A 100 10.95 -21.85 0.63
N ALA A 101 10.43 -22.91 0.00
CA ALA A 101 11.24 -23.88 -0.74
C ALA A 101 11.49 -23.49 -2.21
N ASP A 102 11.03 -22.30 -2.62
CA ASP A 102 11.25 -21.83 -3.99
C ASP A 102 12.76 -21.66 -4.26
N PRO A 103 13.31 -22.41 -5.23
CA PRO A 103 14.75 -22.45 -5.47
C PRO A 103 15.32 -21.09 -5.90
N ARG A 104 14.51 -20.20 -6.49
CA ARG A 104 14.93 -18.85 -6.92
C ARG A 104 15.45 -18.00 -5.76
N TYR A 105 14.91 -18.24 -4.56
CA TYR A 105 15.20 -17.45 -3.36
C TYR A 105 16.07 -18.20 -2.34
N THR A 106 16.72 -19.29 -2.75
CA THR A 106 17.73 -19.95 -1.90
C THR A 106 18.88 -18.97 -1.67
N GLU A 107 19.15 -18.62 -0.41
CA GLU A 107 20.06 -17.52 -0.05
C GLU A 107 19.67 -16.15 -0.65
N GLY A 108 18.38 -15.98 -0.99
CA GLY A 108 17.83 -14.74 -1.51
C GLY A 108 17.85 -13.59 -0.52
N VAL A 109 17.60 -12.39 -1.04
CA VAL A 109 17.46 -11.16 -0.26
C VAL A 109 16.01 -10.97 0.16
N TYR A 110 15.81 -10.48 1.38
CA TYR A 110 14.50 -10.23 1.97
C TYR A 110 14.51 -8.89 2.66
N GLY A 111 13.45 -8.13 2.47
CA GLY A 111 13.20 -6.90 3.19
C GLY A 111 11.71 -6.60 3.23
N GLY A 112 11.33 -5.63 4.03
CA GLY A 112 9.94 -5.26 4.11
C GLY A 112 9.69 -4.27 5.22
N VAL A 113 8.50 -3.70 5.18
CA VAL A 113 8.04 -2.72 6.15
C VAL A 113 6.60 -2.98 6.56
N ARG A 114 6.28 -2.53 7.77
CA ARG A 114 4.94 -2.51 8.31
C ARG A 114 4.51 -1.06 8.52
N LEU A 115 3.51 -0.66 7.77
CA LEU A 115 2.94 0.68 7.77
C LEU A 115 1.84 0.75 8.82
N ARG A 116 1.94 1.69 9.76
CA ARG A 116 0.98 1.84 10.86
C ARG A 116 0.60 3.29 11.07
N SER A 117 -0.67 3.54 11.31
CA SER A 117 -1.10 4.85 11.83
C SER A 117 -1.08 4.81 13.36
N PRO A 118 -0.53 5.83 14.05
CA PRO A 118 -0.67 5.94 15.49
C PRO A 118 -2.12 6.21 15.90
N ALA A 119 -2.41 6.05 17.20
CA ALA A 119 -3.72 6.40 17.74
C ALA A 119 -4.02 7.90 17.59
N PRO A 120 -5.28 8.30 17.36
CA PRO A 120 -6.50 7.47 17.35
C PRO A 120 -6.91 6.92 15.96
N THR A 121 -6.06 7.04 14.94
CA THR A 121 -6.38 6.66 13.55
C THR A 121 -5.87 5.26 13.17
N GLN A 122 -5.58 4.40 14.14
CA GLN A 122 -4.93 3.10 13.90
C GLN A 122 -5.73 2.15 12.98
N TYR A 123 -7.06 2.30 12.90
CA TYR A 123 -7.93 1.44 12.07
C TYR A 123 -8.36 2.09 10.75
N ILE A 124 -7.66 3.15 10.29
CA ILE A 124 -8.03 3.86 9.04
C ILE A 124 -7.53 3.14 7.78
N LEU A 125 -6.61 2.19 7.91
CA LEU A 125 -5.94 1.54 6.78
C LEU A 125 -6.84 0.64 5.91
N PRO A 126 -7.84 -0.10 6.42
CA PRO A 126 -8.68 -0.96 5.58
C PRO A 126 -9.36 -0.25 4.38
N PRO A 127 -10.04 0.90 4.54
CA PRO A 127 -10.62 1.61 3.38
C PRO A 127 -9.57 2.20 2.44
N ILE A 128 -8.36 2.49 2.94
CA ILE A 128 -7.24 2.97 2.09
C ILE A 128 -6.66 1.79 1.30
N TYR A 129 -6.55 0.61 1.89
CA TYR A 129 -5.98 -0.58 1.28
C TYR A 129 -6.74 -1.02 0.03
N ILE A 130 -8.07 -0.87 0.02
CA ILE A 130 -8.91 -1.09 -1.18
C ILE A 130 -8.41 -0.25 -2.36
N ARG A 131 -8.03 1.01 -2.11
CA ARG A 131 -7.52 1.94 -3.13
C ARG A 131 -6.08 1.62 -3.53
N MET A 132 -5.28 1.11 -2.60
CA MET A 132 -3.96 0.55 -2.93
C MET A 132 -4.09 -0.63 -3.91
N GLN A 133 -5.09 -1.51 -3.71
CA GLN A 133 -5.35 -2.62 -4.63
C GLN A 133 -5.79 -2.13 -6.02
N VAL A 134 -6.68 -1.13 -6.09
CA VAL A 134 -7.06 -0.46 -7.34
C VAL A 134 -5.83 0.13 -8.05
N GLN A 135 -5.02 0.90 -7.32
CA GLN A 135 -3.85 1.56 -7.90
C GLN A 135 -2.79 0.57 -8.37
N LEU A 136 -2.58 -0.52 -7.64
CA LEU A 136 -1.66 -1.59 -8.04
C LEU A 136 -2.10 -2.26 -9.33
N ARG A 137 -3.40 -2.52 -9.51
CA ARG A 137 -3.95 -3.08 -10.75
C ARG A 137 -3.78 -2.15 -11.94
N ARG A 138 -4.06 -0.86 -11.77
CA ARG A 138 -3.82 0.16 -12.82
C ARG A 138 -2.37 0.21 -13.22
N SER A 139 -1.48 0.31 -12.22
CA SER A 139 -0.04 0.37 -12.45
C SER A 139 0.43 -0.88 -13.21
N TRP A 140 -0.04 -2.08 -12.85
CA TRP A 140 0.28 -3.31 -13.58
C TRP A 140 -0.19 -3.29 -15.05
N GLN A 141 -1.38 -2.76 -15.32
CA GLN A 141 -1.92 -2.68 -16.69
C GLN A 141 -1.17 -1.71 -17.59
N GLU A 142 -0.57 -0.66 -17.02
CA GLU A 142 0.29 0.27 -17.76
C GLU A 142 1.62 -0.36 -18.21
N TYR A 143 2.06 -1.43 -17.55
CA TYR A 143 3.28 -2.19 -17.88
C TYR A 143 2.94 -3.59 -18.41
N PRO A 144 2.50 -3.73 -19.68
CA PRO A 144 2.24 -5.03 -20.29
C PRO A 144 3.52 -5.84 -20.61
N GLU A 145 4.61 -5.59 -19.88
CA GLU A 145 5.81 -6.41 -19.93
C GLU A 145 5.44 -7.85 -19.54
N ARG A 146 5.85 -8.82 -20.36
CA ARG A 146 5.46 -10.24 -20.24
C ARG A 146 5.97 -10.95 -18.99
N ASP A 147 6.70 -10.26 -18.12
CA ASP A 147 7.35 -10.83 -16.94
C ASP A 147 6.78 -10.27 -15.63
N THR A 148 5.63 -9.58 -15.68
CA THR A 148 4.92 -9.15 -14.47
C THR A 148 3.66 -9.97 -14.24
N ASP A 149 3.34 -10.21 -12.97
CA ASP A 149 2.15 -10.96 -12.56
C ASP A 149 1.54 -10.31 -11.32
N LEU A 150 0.21 -10.19 -11.28
CA LEU A 150 -0.53 -9.60 -10.18
C LEU A 150 -1.69 -10.50 -9.78
N TYR A 151 -1.63 -10.99 -8.55
CA TYR A 151 -2.72 -11.75 -7.93
C TYR A 151 -3.27 -10.99 -6.72
N GLN A 152 -4.59 -10.79 -6.65
CA GLN A 152 -5.23 -10.03 -5.58
C GLN A 152 -6.38 -10.84 -4.96
N TRP A 153 -6.47 -10.75 -3.64
CA TRP A 153 -7.49 -11.42 -2.83
C TRP A 153 -7.99 -10.48 -1.73
N CYS A 154 -8.92 -10.95 -0.90
CA CYS A 154 -9.43 -10.18 0.22
C CYS A 154 -8.28 -9.78 1.17
N GLY A 155 -7.97 -8.49 1.25
CA GLY A 155 -6.94 -7.95 2.13
C GLY A 155 -5.49 -8.20 1.71
N GLY A 156 -5.24 -8.64 0.46
CA GLY A 156 -3.88 -8.95 0.02
C GLY A 156 -3.63 -8.84 -1.48
N SER A 157 -2.37 -8.59 -1.84
CA SER A 157 -1.88 -8.58 -3.21
C SER A 157 -0.50 -9.23 -3.27
N LYS A 158 -0.26 -10.05 -4.30
CA LYS A 158 1.06 -10.54 -4.68
C LYS A 158 1.40 -9.91 -6.02
N PHE A 159 2.55 -9.25 -6.07
CA PHE A 159 3.05 -8.62 -7.29
C PHE A 159 4.42 -9.19 -7.63
N CYS A 160 4.58 -9.69 -8.85
CA CYS A 160 5.84 -10.20 -9.36
C CYS A 160 6.34 -9.30 -10.48
N SER A 161 7.65 -9.05 -10.51
CA SER A 161 8.34 -8.38 -11.60
C SER A 161 9.62 -9.15 -11.91
N GLY A 162 9.54 -10.03 -12.90
CA GLY A 162 10.54 -11.04 -13.21
C GLY A 162 10.88 -11.90 -11.99
N PRO A 163 12.15 -11.90 -11.52
CA PRO A 163 12.56 -12.70 -10.38
C PRO A 163 12.23 -12.05 -9.03
N LEU A 164 11.61 -10.86 -9.00
CA LEU A 164 11.25 -10.18 -7.76
C LEU A 164 9.81 -10.50 -7.39
N GLU A 165 9.58 -10.69 -6.09
CA GLU A 165 8.25 -10.92 -5.54
C GLU A 165 7.96 -9.97 -4.38
N ALA A 166 6.77 -9.39 -4.41
CA ALA A 166 6.22 -8.58 -3.34
C ALA A 166 4.90 -9.17 -2.82
N LEU A 167 4.71 -9.07 -1.51
CA LEU A 167 3.42 -9.24 -0.86
C LEU A 167 3.02 -7.95 -0.16
N LEU A 168 1.83 -7.48 -0.47
CA LEU A 168 1.15 -6.41 0.25
C LEU A 168 -0.03 -7.07 0.98
N THR A 169 -0.13 -6.91 2.30
CA THR A 169 -1.19 -7.53 3.09
C THR A 169 -1.67 -6.61 4.19
N LEU A 170 -2.99 -6.48 4.35
CA LEU A 170 -3.63 -5.87 5.50
C LEU A 170 -3.64 -6.89 6.66
N GLU A 171 -3.14 -6.50 7.84
CA GLU A 171 -3.24 -7.36 9.02
C GLU A 171 -4.71 -7.59 9.42
N GLU A 172 -5.03 -8.75 10.00
CA GLU A 172 -6.42 -9.13 10.36
C GLU A 172 -7.14 -8.09 11.22
N GLY A 173 -6.41 -7.38 12.09
CA GLY A 173 -6.96 -6.31 12.92
C GLY A 173 -7.16 -4.97 12.20
N GLY A 174 -6.74 -4.85 10.94
CA GLY A 174 -6.79 -3.61 10.16
C GLY A 174 -5.85 -2.51 10.65
N GLU A 175 -4.93 -2.82 11.56
CA GLU A 175 -4.04 -1.84 12.20
C GLU A 175 -2.79 -1.51 11.38
N ALA A 176 -2.45 -2.37 10.42
CA ALA A 176 -1.23 -2.23 9.64
C ALA A 176 -1.37 -2.81 8.23
N VAL A 177 -0.58 -2.25 7.32
CA VAL A 177 -0.31 -2.83 6.00
C VAL A 177 1.15 -3.28 5.99
N GLU A 178 1.39 -4.55 5.70
CA GLU A 178 2.74 -5.08 5.49
C GLU A 178 3.09 -5.09 4.01
N VAL A 179 4.30 -4.65 3.70
CA VAL A 179 4.92 -4.76 2.38
C VAL A 179 6.18 -5.59 2.54
N LYS A 180 6.22 -6.78 1.95
CA LYS A 180 7.36 -7.71 2.00
C LYS A 180 7.87 -7.89 0.59
N VAL A 181 9.18 -7.85 0.42
CA VAL A 181 9.84 -8.06 -0.87
C VAL A 181 10.94 -9.10 -0.72
N ARG A 182 11.06 -9.96 -1.72
CA ARG A 182 12.18 -10.88 -1.88
C ARG A 182 12.69 -10.91 -3.31
N GLY A 183 13.97 -11.26 -3.44
CA GLY A 183 14.63 -11.44 -4.72
C GLY A 183 15.72 -12.51 -4.63
N PRO A 184 16.22 -13.00 -5.77
CA PRO A 184 17.31 -13.97 -5.81
C PRO A 184 18.59 -13.42 -5.13
N PRO A 185 19.59 -14.27 -4.85
CA PRO A 185 20.88 -13.80 -4.36
C PRO A 185 21.42 -12.65 -5.21
N GLU A 186 22.11 -11.70 -4.57
CA GLU A 186 22.74 -10.54 -5.21
C GLU A 186 21.77 -9.51 -5.84
N SER A 187 20.45 -9.72 -5.77
CA SER A 187 19.45 -8.76 -6.27
C SER A 187 19.13 -7.59 -5.31
N GLY A 188 19.92 -7.42 -4.24
CA GLY A 188 19.69 -6.44 -3.18
C GLY A 188 19.33 -5.02 -3.66
N PRO A 189 20.10 -4.40 -4.58
CA PRO A 189 19.76 -3.07 -5.11
C PRO A 189 18.40 -3.03 -5.80
N VAL A 190 18.12 -4.00 -6.68
CA VAL A 190 16.88 -4.01 -7.48
C VAL A 190 15.67 -4.33 -6.60
N ALA A 191 15.81 -5.25 -5.65
CA ALA A 191 14.77 -5.55 -4.66
C ALA A 191 14.45 -4.35 -3.76
N PHE A 192 15.46 -3.57 -3.36
CA PHE A 192 15.26 -2.34 -2.61
C PHE A 192 14.46 -1.31 -3.41
N PHE A 193 14.86 -1.00 -4.64
CA PHE A 193 14.13 -0.03 -5.48
C PHE A 193 12.73 -0.51 -5.84
N PHE A 194 12.55 -1.81 -6.07
CA PHE A 194 11.22 -2.39 -6.26
C PHE A 194 10.30 -2.18 -5.05
N MET A 195 10.82 -2.29 -3.82
CA MET A 195 10.05 -1.95 -2.62
C MET A 195 9.76 -0.45 -2.53
N GLU A 196 10.73 0.41 -2.85
CA GLU A 196 10.53 1.87 -2.81
C GLU A 196 9.53 2.34 -3.86
N ASP A 197 9.46 1.73 -5.05
CA ASP A 197 8.44 2.01 -6.06
C ASP A 197 7.03 1.65 -5.54
N LEU A 198 6.88 0.50 -4.88
CA LEU A 198 5.63 0.10 -4.24
C LEU A 198 5.22 1.06 -3.12
N LEU A 199 6.18 1.53 -2.33
CA LEU A 199 5.93 2.49 -1.26
C LEU A 199 5.59 3.88 -1.82
N ALA A 200 6.20 4.30 -2.92
CA ALA A 200 5.86 5.55 -3.60
C ALA A 200 4.42 5.51 -4.13
N MET A 201 3.98 4.36 -4.68
CA MET A 201 2.58 4.15 -5.07
C MET A 201 1.64 4.26 -3.87
N ILE A 202 1.99 3.64 -2.74
CA ILE A 202 1.21 3.73 -1.49
C ILE A 202 1.14 5.18 -1.00
N ASP A 203 2.26 5.90 -1.01
CA ASP A 203 2.33 7.31 -0.62
C ASP A 203 1.44 8.19 -1.51
N GLN A 204 1.40 7.94 -2.82
CA GLN A 204 0.50 8.65 -3.73
C GLN A 204 -0.98 8.44 -3.35
N VAL A 205 -1.38 7.19 -3.09
CA VAL A 205 -2.76 6.88 -2.62
C VAL A 205 -3.05 7.58 -1.29
N LEU A 206 -2.09 7.63 -0.38
CA LEU A 206 -2.24 8.31 0.92
C LEU A 206 -2.37 9.83 0.77
N VAL A 207 -1.61 10.46 -0.12
CA VAL A 207 -1.70 11.90 -0.38
C VAL A 207 -3.07 12.27 -0.97
N GLU A 208 -3.63 11.43 -1.83
CA GLU A 208 -4.96 11.64 -2.42
C GLU A 208 -6.08 11.44 -1.40
N MET A 209 -5.97 10.41 -0.56
CA MET A 209 -7.02 10.04 0.37
C MET A 209 -6.99 10.81 1.69
N CYS A 210 -5.81 10.91 2.28
CA CYS A 210 -5.60 11.37 3.63
C CYS A 210 -4.25 12.12 3.72
N PRO A 211 -4.09 13.30 3.08
CA PRO A 211 -2.81 14.02 3.01
C PRO A 211 -2.26 14.44 4.39
N GLY A 212 -3.10 14.45 5.43
CA GLY A 212 -2.72 14.72 6.81
C GLY A 212 -2.49 13.48 7.67
N LEU A 213 -2.67 12.27 7.12
CA LEU A 213 -2.50 11.04 7.88
C LEU A 213 -1.02 10.83 8.19
N VAL A 214 -0.77 10.49 9.45
CA VAL A 214 0.57 10.17 9.91
C VAL A 214 0.73 8.67 9.80
N LEU A 215 1.78 8.24 9.13
CA LEU A 215 2.12 6.85 8.97
C LEU A 215 3.55 6.61 9.46
N GLU A 216 3.72 5.56 10.24
CA GLU A 216 5.01 5.08 10.70
C GLU A 216 5.44 3.89 9.84
N LYS A 217 6.66 3.93 9.30
CA LYS A 217 7.29 2.84 8.54
C LYS A 217 8.16 2.00 9.48
N HIS A 218 7.60 0.91 10.00
CA HIS A 218 8.33 -0.02 10.87
C HIS A 218 9.10 -1.00 10.00
N VAL A 219 10.40 -1.21 10.25
CA VAL A 219 11.26 -2.07 9.40
C VAL A 219 11.13 -3.53 9.84
N LEU A 220 10.91 -4.45 8.90
CA LEU A 220 10.77 -5.88 9.23
C LEU A 220 12.13 -6.59 9.35
N SER A 221 12.22 -7.59 10.23
CA SER A 221 13.37 -8.48 10.36
C SER A 221 13.61 -9.29 9.08
N SER A 222 14.68 -8.95 8.35
CA SER A 222 15.12 -9.69 7.17
C SER A 222 15.46 -11.14 7.49
N GLU A 223 16.03 -11.41 8.66
CA GLU A 223 16.31 -12.79 9.09
C GLU A 223 15.03 -13.60 9.28
N GLN A 224 14.04 -13.04 9.99
CA GLN A 224 12.77 -13.73 10.22
C GLN A 224 11.95 -13.89 8.94
N LEU A 225 12.03 -12.92 8.02
CA LEU A 225 11.46 -13.01 6.67
C LEU A 225 12.10 -14.17 5.88
N LYS A 226 13.44 -14.23 5.82
CA LYS A 226 14.18 -15.33 5.16
C LYS A 226 13.89 -16.68 5.79
N ALA A 227 13.65 -16.73 7.10
CA ALA A 227 13.25 -17.95 7.79
C ALA A 227 11.78 -18.37 7.55
N HIS A 228 10.96 -17.49 6.95
CA HIS A 228 9.50 -17.58 6.85
C HIS A 228 8.87 -17.80 8.23
N SER A 229 9.28 -16.97 9.19
CA SER A 229 8.76 -17.03 10.56
C SER A 229 7.28 -16.62 10.58
N PRO A 230 6.41 -17.30 11.37
CA PRO A 230 5.00 -16.93 11.47
C PRO A 230 4.80 -15.54 12.11
N THR A 231 5.76 -15.10 12.91
CA THR A 231 5.79 -13.76 13.50
C THR A 231 7.12 -13.11 13.13
N VAL A 232 7.05 -11.97 12.45
CA VAL A 232 8.19 -11.16 12.04
C VAL A 232 8.21 -9.91 12.91
N TYR A 233 9.33 -9.64 13.57
CA TYR A 233 9.48 -8.42 14.34
C TYR A 233 9.57 -7.21 13.40
N ALA A 234 8.92 -6.12 13.80
CA ALA A 234 8.94 -4.85 13.09
C ALA A 234 9.54 -3.78 14.02
N TRP A 235 10.73 -3.24 13.71
CA TRP A 235 11.33 -2.16 14.51
C TRP A 235 10.58 -0.86 14.26
N PRO A 236 10.13 -0.17 15.32
CA PRO A 236 9.63 1.18 15.21
C PRO A 236 10.69 2.12 14.61
N PRO A 237 10.29 3.19 13.90
CA PRO A 237 11.22 4.18 13.38
C PRO A 237 12.17 4.72 14.46
N ALA A 238 11.66 4.95 15.68
CA ALA A 238 12.44 5.48 16.80
C ALA A 238 13.67 4.61 17.14
N ASP A 239 13.54 3.28 17.06
CA ASP A 239 14.62 2.35 17.36
C ASP A 239 15.70 2.40 16.26
N ILE A 240 15.28 2.45 14.99
CA ILE A 240 16.18 2.59 13.84
C ILE A 240 16.97 3.91 13.92
N TYR A 241 16.28 5.02 14.20
CA TYR A 241 16.94 6.32 14.34
C TYR A 241 17.86 6.39 15.57
N SER A 242 17.48 5.77 16.69
CA SER A 242 18.32 5.72 17.89
C SER A 242 19.61 4.92 17.63
N ALA A 243 19.50 3.82 16.89
CA ALA A 243 20.66 3.03 16.45
C ALA A 243 21.55 3.85 15.49
N LEU A 244 20.96 4.52 14.50
CA LEU A 244 21.68 5.41 13.57
C LEU A 244 22.40 6.56 14.29
N LEU A 245 21.79 7.17 15.30
CA LEU A 245 22.43 8.24 16.09
C LEU A 245 23.60 7.73 16.94
N SER A 246 23.56 6.46 17.34
CA SER A 246 24.57 5.87 18.22
C SER A 246 25.81 5.40 17.47
N ASP A 247 25.64 4.67 16.36
CA ASP A 247 26.75 4.02 15.62
C ASP A 247 26.62 4.17 14.09
N GLY A 248 25.78 5.11 13.63
CA GLY A 248 25.54 5.36 12.21
C GLY A 248 25.03 4.12 11.48
N VAL A 249 25.42 4.00 10.23
CA VAL A 249 25.06 2.86 9.35
C VAL A 249 25.74 1.53 9.75
N LYS A 250 26.67 1.55 10.70
CA LYS A 250 27.31 0.34 11.25
C LYS A 250 26.53 -0.25 12.43
N SER A 251 25.51 0.47 12.89
CA SER A 251 24.67 0.03 13.98
C SER A 251 24.00 -1.31 13.69
N SER A 252 23.78 -2.06 14.76
CA SER A 252 23.04 -3.32 14.74
C SER A 252 21.94 -3.27 15.79
N LEU A 253 20.76 -3.73 15.43
CA LEU A 253 19.61 -3.82 16.32
C LEU A 253 19.45 -5.26 16.78
N GLN A 254 19.19 -5.44 18.06
CA GLN A 254 18.86 -6.75 18.60
C GLN A 254 17.37 -7.00 18.41
N ASN A 255 17.02 -8.09 17.75
CA ASN A 255 15.66 -8.54 17.59
C ASN A 255 15.13 -9.05 18.95
N PRO A 256 14.10 -8.42 19.54
CA PRO A 256 13.62 -8.80 20.87
C PRO A 256 12.96 -10.19 20.93
N LEU A 257 12.48 -10.70 19.79
CA LEU A 257 11.83 -12.01 19.71
C LEU A 257 12.83 -13.16 19.60
N THR A 258 13.93 -12.95 18.87
CA THR A 258 14.92 -14.01 18.59
C THR A 258 16.22 -13.86 19.39
N GLY A 259 16.49 -12.68 19.94
CA GLY A 259 17.74 -12.31 20.60
C GLY A 259 18.92 -12.08 19.66
N LYS A 260 18.73 -12.25 18.35
CA LYS A 260 19.79 -12.11 17.33
C LYS A 260 19.96 -10.65 16.91
N GLY A 261 21.18 -10.29 16.54
CA GLY A 261 21.50 -8.95 16.03
C GLY A 261 21.42 -8.89 14.52
N GLU A 262 20.73 -7.88 13.99
CA GLU A 262 20.66 -7.60 12.55
C GLU A 262 21.24 -6.20 12.31
N ASN A 263 22.14 -6.07 11.34
CA ASN A 263 22.78 -4.79 11.03
C ASN A 263 21.89 -3.92 10.15
N PHE A 264 22.09 -2.59 10.22
CA PHE A 264 21.30 -1.61 9.47
C PHE A 264 21.25 -1.90 7.97
N THR A 265 22.38 -2.26 7.35
CA THR A 265 22.44 -2.56 5.91
C THR A 265 21.56 -3.76 5.54
N GLN A 266 21.52 -4.79 6.37
CA GLN A 266 20.72 -5.99 6.14
C GLN A 266 19.24 -5.67 6.14
N ILE A 267 18.76 -4.93 7.15
CA ILE A 267 17.32 -4.68 7.35
C ILE A 267 16.78 -3.52 6.50
N VAL A 268 17.57 -2.47 6.26
CA VAL A 268 17.11 -1.29 5.49
C VAL A 268 17.54 -1.36 4.03
N CYS A 269 18.75 -1.85 3.74
CA CYS A 269 19.35 -1.79 2.41
C CYS A 269 19.37 -3.15 1.69
N PHE A 270 18.63 -4.16 2.18
CA PHE A 270 18.59 -5.51 1.61
C PHE A 270 19.99 -6.16 1.53
N GLY A 271 20.89 -5.79 2.45
CA GLY A 271 22.29 -6.24 2.46
C GLY A 271 23.18 -5.58 1.40
N SER A 272 22.66 -4.64 0.61
CA SER A 272 23.41 -3.97 -0.46
C SER A 272 24.23 -2.79 0.06
N GLN A 273 25.54 -2.83 -0.20
CA GLN A 273 26.44 -1.70 0.04
C GLN A 273 26.25 -0.57 -0.99
N ASP A 274 25.83 -0.92 -2.21
CA ASP A 274 25.57 0.06 -3.27
C ASP A 274 24.41 0.96 -2.87
N VAL A 275 23.32 0.37 -2.38
CA VAL A 275 22.17 1.10 -1.81
C VAL A 275 22.65 1.98 -0.67
N LEU A 276 23.40 1.41 0.29
CA LEU A 276 23.90 2.16 1.43
C LEU A 276 24.70 3.40 1.04
N SER A 277 25.55 3.27 0.01
CA SER A 277 26.38 4.37 -0.49
C SER A 277 25.57 5.50 -1.15
N SER A 278 24.35 5.20 -1.60
CA SER A 278 23.43 6.15 -2.24
C SER A 278 22.45 6.83 -1.28
N LEU A 279 22.35 6.33 -0.04
CA LEU A 279 21.38 6.83 0.94
C LEU A 279 21.91 8.04 1.72
N VAL A 280 21.00 8.98 1.98
CA VAL A 280 21.17 10.02 3.00
C VAL A 280 20.33 9.61 4.20
N VAL A 281 20.97 9.48 5.37
CA VAL A 281 20.33 8.93 6.57
C VAL A 281 20.26 9.94 7.70
N GLY A 282 19.25 9.80 8.56
CA GLY A 282 19.19 10.49 9.84
C GLY A 282 19.28 12.02 9.73
N GLY A 283 20.18 12.61 10.52
CA GLY A 283 20.33 14.06 10.63
C GLY A 283 20.87 14.75 9.38
N ASP A 284 21.35 14.00 8.39
CA ASP A 284 21.84 14.56 7.13
C ASP A 284 20.71 14.81 6.11
N ILE A 285 19.49 14.34 6.41
CA ILE A 285 18.31 14.57 5.56
C ILE A 285 17.92 16.06 5.63
N HIS A 286 17.90 16.71 4.47
CA HIS A 286 17.50 18.11 4.38
C HIS A 286 16.00 18.27 4.68
N ILE A 287 15.63 19.34 5.38
CA ILE A 287 14.23 19.59 5.80
C ILE A 287 13.24 19.65 4.63
N SER A 288 13.67 20.09 3.44
CA SER A 288 12.83 20.13 2.24
C SER A 288 12.48 18.74 1.70
N SER A 289 13.18 17.70 2.14
CA SER A 289 12.91 16.31 1.78
C SER A 289 11.92 15.64 2.73
N LEU A 290 11.52 16.31 3.81
CA LEU A 290 10.52 15.81 4.75
C LEU A 290 9.11 16.05 4.21
N CYS A 291 8.21 15.10 4.41
CA CYS A 291 6.81 15.28 4.03
C CYS A 291 6.15 16.40 4.86
N THR A 292 5.12 17.04 4.29
CA THR A 292 4.43 18.19 4.89
C THR A 292 3.95 17.90 6.32
N VAL A 293 3.42 16.71 6.57
CA VAL A 293 2.95 16.29 7.90
C VAL A 293 4.09 16.25 8.92
N THR A 294 5.28 15.78 8.53
CA THR A 294 6.47 15.77 9.39
C THR A 294 6.93 17.19 9.69
N VAL A 295 6.96 18.07 8.68
CA VAL A 295 7.32 19.48 8.86
C VAL A 295 6.34 20.20 9.79
N GLN A 296 5.03 19.96 9.64
CA GLN A 296 4.00 20.51 10.53
C GLN A 296 4.18 20.05 11.98
N ARG A 297 4.48 18.77 12.20
CA ARG A 297 4.75 18.23 13.54
C ARG A 297 6.02 18.83 14.15
N LEU A 298 7.09 18.96 13.36
CA LEU A 298 8.32 19.60 13.81
C LEU A 298 8.07 21.07 14.18
N ALA A 299 7.35 21.80 13.35
CA ALA A 299 6.97 23.18 13.61
C ALA A 299 6.17 23.31 14.92
N ALA A 300 5.18 22.45 15.16
CA ALA A 300 4.40 22.44 16.39
C ALA A 300 5.22 22.14 17.66
N VAL A 301 6.32 21.39 17.53
CA VAL A 301 7.26 21.14 18.64
C VAL A 301 8.17 22.36 18.88
N MET A 302 8.56 23.05 17.81
CA MET A 302 9.46 24.22 17.88
C MET A 302 8.74 25.51 18.30
N ASP A 303 7.48 25.68 17.89
CA ASP A 303 6.61 26.81 18.21
C ASP A 303 5.33 26.27 18.89
N PRO A 304 5.40 25.94 20.19
CA PRO A 304 4.26 25.38 20.89
C PRO A 304 3.12 26.40 20.97
N PRO A 305 1.85 25.95 20.93
CA PRO A 305 0.69 26.83 20.86
C PRO A 305 0.70 27.84 22.00
N HIS A 306 0.43 29.11 21.67
CA HIS A 306 0.45 30.17 22.65
C HIS A 306 -0.59 29.85 23.74
N PRO A 307 -0.31 30.03 25.05
CA PRO A 307 -1.22 29.62 26.13
C PRO A 307 -2.63 30.25 26.09
N ARG A 308 -2.86 31.21 25.19
CA ARG A 308 -4.13 31.89 24.97
C ARG A 308 -4.79 31.58 23.61
N GLY A 309 -4.23 30.66 22.81
CA GLY A 309 -4.77 30.24 21.50
C GLY A 309 -4.83 31.40 20.49
N SER A 310 -3.75 32.19 20.40
CA SER A 310 -3.67 33.38 19.55
C SER A 310 -2.76 33.19 18.34
N ASP A 311 -2.43 31.94 18.06
CA ASP A 311 -1.62 31.36 16.99
C ASP A 311 -2.48 30.96 15.78
#